data_AF-A0A8S1MNM0-F1
#
_entry.id   AF-A0A8S1MNM0-F1
#
_cell.length_a   1.000
_cell.length_b   1.000
_cell.length_c   1.000
_cell.angle_alpha   90.00
_cell.angle_beta   90.00
_cell.angle_gamma   90.00
#
_symmetry.space_group_name_H-M   'P 1'
#
loop_
_entity.id
_entity.type
_entity.pdbx_description
1 polymer ?
#
loop_
_entity_poly.entity_id
_entity_poly.type
_entity_poly.pdbx_seq_one_letter_code
_entity_poly.pdbx_strand_id
1 'polypeptide(L)'
;MSNLNQNHCVHHNKELTYFCESCEEPICKLCTTLGPHNYTLHRINSLQEAFKMRVEHIKQEILHNILPKRDEIFAQINRIEYRIQEIKYVKNIIERDCRAEMNGIEDRLNQAESMKQTILQHQISVIQQDLDEMNDLAIQFFNLTKKNDYLEFLFDSQSLLDRIEFLIAKPYNKGLDEIPDDLPRELTDLRLLLGKMEGQQQLLEILNEIIWRMINERKHEEELSQQILKRHSENEIKEWQKLVEFFTEQLKESEMICYFCNEPLDIKTINKTCKKNKDDIPDNCKKNYWIYN
;
A
#
# COMPACT_ATOMS: atom_id res chain seq x y z
N MET A 1 34.75 40.69 -38.63
CA MET A 1 34.97 41.95 -37.89
C MET A 1 36.20 41.77 -37.02
N SER A 2 37.28 42.44 -37.43
CA SER A 2 38.52 42.78 -36.71
C SER A 2 38.77 42.16 -35.33
N ASN A 3 39.65 41.14 -35.29
CA ASN A 3 40.47 40.79 -34.12
C ASN A 3 41.38 41.98 -33.77
N LEU A 4 40.86 42.95 -33.02
CA LEU A 4 41.65 44.01 -32.40
C LEU A 4 42.39 43.41 -31.21
N ASN A 5 43.72 43.29 -31.33
CA ASN A 5 44.72 43.13 -30.26
C ASN A 5 44.18 42.68 -28.88
N GLN A 6 43.68 41.43 -28.77
CA GLN A 6 43.19 40.87 -27.50
C GLN A 6 44.28 40.73 -26.41
N ASN A 7 45.55 40.91 -26.78
CA ASN A 7 46.70 40.84 -25.88
C ASN A 7 47.18 42.22 -25.40
N HIS A 8 46.53 43.32 -25.83
CA HIS A 8 46.93 44.67 -25.45
C HIS A 8 45.83 45.39 -24.68
N CYS A 9 46.23 46.14 -23.66
CA CYS A 9 45.34 46.95 -22.84
C CYS A 9 44.69 48.06 -23.67
N VAL A 10 43.37 48.19 -23.56
CA VAL A 10 42.55 49.19 -24.27
C VAL A 10 42.97 50.63 -23.94
N HIS A 11 43.39 50.90 -22.70
CA HIS A 11 43.72 52.27 -22.25
C HIS A 11 45.15 52.70 -22.56
N HIS A 12 46.08 51.76 -22.63
CA HIS A 12 47.51 52.05 -22.72
C HIS A 12 48.18 51.47 -23.97
N ASN A 13 47.44 50.67 -24.76
CA ASN A 13 47.92 49.91 -25.92
C ASN A 13 49.22 49.12 -25.64
N LYS A 14 49.37 48.62 -24.40
CA LYS A 14 50.51 47.82 -23.94
C LYS A 14 50.09 46.41 -23.61
N GLU A 15 51.03 45.47 -23.71
CA GLU A 15 50.78 44.05 -23.47
C GLU A 15 50.19 43.76 -22.07
N LEU A 16 49.17 42.91 -22.05
CA LEU A 16 48.49 42.42 -20.85
C LEU A 16 49.38 41.38 -20.17
N THR A 17 49.86 41.70 -18.98
CA THR A 17 50.87 40.91 -18.24
C THR A 17 50.40 40.52 -16.85
N TYR A 18 49.34 41.16 -16.36
CA TYR A 18 48.78 40.97 -15.03
C TYR A 18 47.28 40.72 -15.11
N PHE A 19 46.70 40.22 -14.03
CA PHE A 19 45.26 40.01 -13.89
C PHE A 19 44.80 40.59 -12.55
N CYS A 20 43.76 41.41 -12.58
CA CYS A 20 43.15 41.97 -11.38
C CYS A 20 42.00 41.07 -10.91
N GLU A 21 42.17 40.39 -9.79
CA GLU A 21 41.14 39.50 -9.23
C GLU A 21 39.89 40.26 -8.79
N SER A 22 40.04 41.47 -8.27
CA SER A 22 38.91 42.29 -7.80
C SER A 22 38.00 42.79 -8.93
N CYS A 23 38.55 42.92 -10.15
CA CYS A 23 37.83 43.43 -11.33
C CYS A 23 37.57 42.34 -12.37
N GLU A 24 38.08 41.13 -12.14
CA GLU A 24 38.01 39.98 -13.03
C GLU A 24 38.51 40.22 -14.47
N GLU A 25 39.53 41.05 -14.64
CA GLU A 25 40.02 41.46 -15.96
C GLU A 25 41.56 41.41 -16.09
N PRO A 26 42.09 41.08 -17.28
CA PRO A 26 43.51 41.18 -17.56
C PRO A 26 43.92 42.65 -17.78
N ILE A 27 45.07 43.04 -17.23
CA ILE A 27 45.58 44.42 -17.26
C ILE A 27 47.06 44.48 -17.66
N CYS A 28 47.52 45.64 -18.13
CA CYS A 28 48.95 45.89 -18.40
C CYS A 28 49.63 46.54 -17.18
N LYS A 29 50.96 46.60 -17.19
CA LYS A 29 51.76 47.21 -16.12
C LYS A 29 51.42 48.69 -15.84
N LEU A 30 50.98 49.46 -16.83
CA LEU A 30 50.62 50.87 -16.60
C LEU A 30 49.30 51.02 -15.84
N CYS A 31 48.37 50.08 -15.97
CA CYS A 31 47.12 50.06 -15.21
C CYS A 31 47.36 49.94 -13.71
N THR A 32 48.48 49.30 -13.29
CA THR A 32 48.82 49.09 -11.88
C THR A 32 49.58 50.27 -11.28
N THR A 33 50.29 51.08 -12.08
CA THR A 33 51.13 52.18 -11.56
C THR A 33 50.54 53.56 -11.77
N LEU A 34 49.80 53.78 -12.86
CA LEU A 34 49.23 55.08 -13.24
C LEU A 34 47.72 55.00 -13.49
N GLY A 35 47.17 53.78 -13.55
CA GLY A 35 45.77 53.52 -13.78
C GLY A 35 44.96 53.30 -12.51
N PRO A 36 43.67 52.93 -12.67
CA PRO A 36 42.72 52.81 -11.55
C PRO A 36 43.03 51.64 -10.61
N HIS A 37 43.94 50.72 -10.98
CA HIS A 37 44.32 49.56 -10.17
C HIS A 37 45.56 49.82 -9.28
N ASN A 38 45.98 51.08 -9.11
CA ASN A 38 47.12 51.47 -8.28
C ASN A 38 46.78 51.59 -6.76
N TYR A 39 45.56 51.25 -6.36
CA TYR A 39 45.15 51.26 -4.96
C TYR A 39 45.30 49.89 -4.32
N THR A 40 45.59 49.86 -3.01
CA THR A 40 45.78 48.64 -2.20
C THR A 40 44.55 47.73 -2.11
N LEU A 41 43.39 48.17 -2.64
CA LEU A 41 42.14 47.41 -2.66
C LEU A 41 42.06 46.41 -3.83
N HIS A 42 42.94 46.52 -4.82
CA HIS A 42 42.96 45.62 -5.97
C HIS A 42 44.02 44.52 -5.79
N ARG A 43 43.57 43.26 -5.82
CA ARG A 43 44.49 42.12 -5.79
C ARG A 43 44.94 41.79 -7.21
N ILE A 44 46.24 41.98 -7.48
CA ILE A 44 46.82 41.83 -8.81
C ILE A 44 47.86 40.71 -8.78
N ASN A 45 47.69 39.73 -9.66
CA ASN A 45 48.61 38.63 -9.84
C ASN A 45 49.22 38.65 -11.24
N SER A 46 50.33 37.95 -11.45
CA SER A 46 50.83 37.73 -12.80
C SER A 46 49.80 36.95 -13.61
N LEU A 47 49.71 37.23 -14.92
CA LEU A 47 48.75 36.54 -15.79
C LEU A 47 48.95 35.00 -15.74
N GLN A 48 50.20 34.55 -15.61
CA GLN A 48 50.54 33.13 -15.53
C GLN A 48 50.05 32.47 -14.24
N GLU A 49 50.18 33.13 -13.08
CA GLU A 49 49.70 32.62 -11.81
C GLU A 49 48.16 32.62 -11.75
N ALA A 50 47.53 33.72 -12.18
CA ALA A 50 46.07 33.83 -12.26
C ALA A 50 45.48 32.76 -13.18
N PHE A 51 46.11 32.51 -14.33
CA PHE A 51 45.74 31.43 -15.24
C PHE A 51 45.83 30.06 -14.56
N LYS A 52 46.96 29.74 -13.92
CA LYS A 52 47.12 28.45 -13.21
C LYS A 52 46.07 28.26 -12.12
N MET A 53 45.83 29.27 -11.30
CA MET A 53 44.84 29.19 -10.21
C MET A 53 43.42 29.02 -10.75
N ARG A 54 43.02 29.78 -11.77
CA ARG A 54 41.67 29.66 -12.37
C ARG A 54 41.47 28.34 -13.10
N VAL A 55 42.47 27.86 -13.84
CA VAL A 55 42.41 26.54 -14.49
C VAL A 55 42.24 25.45 -13.44
N GLU A 56 43.02 25.48 -12.36
CA GLU A 56 42.90 24.49 -11.30
C GLU A 56 41.53 24.58 -10.63
N HIS A 57 41.05 25.78 -10.27
CA HIS A 57 39.72 25.96 -9.68
C HIS A 57 38.60 25.40 -10.58
N ILE A 58 38.58 25.78 -11.87
CA ILE A 58 37.56 25.29 -12.82
C ILE A 58 37.67 23.78 -13.00
N LYS A 59 38.89 23.25 -13.07
CA LYS A 59 39.12 21.80 -13.15
C LYS A 59 38.56 21.09 -11.92
N GLN A 60 38.77 21.63 -10.72
CA GLN A 60 38.22 21.07 -9.48
C GLN A 60 36.68 21.10 -9.48
N GLU A 61 36.07 22.20 -9.91
CA GLU A 61 34.61 22.32 -10.06
C GLU A 61 34.04 21.31 -11.07
N ILE A 62 34.71 21.12 -12.21
CA ILE A 62 34.30 20.13 -13.20
C ILE A 62 34.41 18.71 -12.63
N LEU A 63 35.56 18.39 -12.03
CA LEU A 63 35.85 17.04 -11.55
C LEU A 63 34.98 16.63 -10.34
N HIS A 64 34.70 17.54 -9.42
CA HIS A 64 34.02 17.24 -8.16
C HIS A 64 32.53 17.56 -8.16
N ASN A 65 32.06 18.46 -9.03
CA ASN A 65 30.65 18.85 -9.06
C ASN A 65 29.96 18.39 -10.36
N ILE A 66 30.52 18.74 -11.53
CA ILE A 66 29.84 18.49 -12.81
C ILE A 66 29.88 17.02 -13.22
N LEU A 67 31.05 16.38 -13.16
CA LEU A 67 31.18 14.97 -13.58
C LEU A 67 30.38 14.01 -12.68
N PRO A 68 30.41 14.12 -11.34
CA PRO A 68 29.60 13.25 -10.49
C PRO A 68 28.10 13.45 -10.73
N LYS A 69 27.65 14.72 -10.88
CA LYS A 69 26.24 15.01 -11.19
C LYS A 69 25.83 14.44 -12.55
N ARG A 70 26.70 14.46 -13.55
CA ARG A 70 26.46 13.80 -14.85
C ARG A 70 26.25 12.30 -14.65
N ASP A 71 27.08 11.65 -13.85
CA ASP A 71 27.02 10.21 -13.61
C ASP A 71 25.77 9.81 -12.81
N GLU A 72 25.37 10.63 -11.84
CA GLU A 72 24.10 10.48 -11.11
C GLU A 72 22.88 10.59 -12.04
N ILE A 73 22.85 11.59 -12.92
CA ILE A 73 21.78 11.76 -13.91
C ILE A 73 21.76 10.56 -14.87
N PHE A 74 22.92 10.09 -15.31
CA PHE A 74 23.00 8.91 -16.17
C PHE A 74 22.46 7.65 -15.48
N ALA A 75 22.80 7.44 -14.20
CA ALA A 75 22.24 6.35 -13.40
C ALA A 75 20.71 6.49 -13.23
N GLN A 76 20.20 7.71 -13.09
CA GLN A 76 18.77 7.98 -13.01
C GLN A 76 18.05 7.65 -14.32
N ILE A 77 18.63 8.02 -15.47
CA ILE A 77 18.09 7.66 -16.79
C ILE A 77 17.95 6.14 -16.90
N ASN A 78 19.00 5.38 -16.58
CA ASN A 78 18.96 3.91 -16.65
C ASN A 78 17.88 3.31 -15.74
N ARG A 79 17.68 3.86 -14.54
CA ARG A 79 16.61 3.42 -13.62
C ARG A 79 15.21 3.69 -14.20
N ILE A 80 15.02 4.85 -14.83
CA ILE A 80 13.75 5.20 -15.49
C ILE A 80 13.50 4.29 -16.69
N GLU A 81 14.52 4.03 -17.51
CA GLU A 81 14.41 3.12 -18.64
C GLU A 81 14.04 1.70 -18.20
N TYR A 82 14.66 1.18 -17.13
CA TYR A 82 14.27 -0.10 -16.55
C TYR A 82 12.80 -0.10 -16.11
N ARG A 83 12.35 0.94 -15.39
CA ARG A 83 10.95 1.06 -14.96
C ARG A 83 9.98 1.13 -16.14
N ILE A 84 10.36 1.78 -17.25
CA ILE A 84 9.58 1.79 -18.48
C ILE A 84 9.42 0.36 -19.03
N GLN A 85 10.49 -0.45 -19.02
CA GLN A 85 10.41 -1.84 -19.47
C GLN A 85 9.55 -2.70 -18.53
N GLU A 86 9.67 -2.53 -17.21
CA GLU A 86 8.81 -3.21 -16.23
C GLU A 86 7.32 -2.91 -16.48
N ILE A 87 6.98 -1.63 -16.69
CA ILE A 87 5.60 -1.21 -16.97
C ILE A 87 5.10 -1.85 -18.26
N LYS A 88 5.91 -1.86 -19.33
CA LYS A 88 5.55 -2.51 -20.60
C LYS A 88 5.33 -4.02 -20.42
N TYR A 89 6.18 -4.67 -19.65
CA TYR A 89 6.06 -6.10 -19.38
C TYR A 89 4.76 -6.42 -18.63
N VAL A 90 4.49 -5.72 -17.53
CA VAL A 90 3.25 -5.91 -16.73
C VAL A 90 2.02 -5.59 -17.57
N LYS A 91 2.03 -4.50 -18.35
CA LYS A 91 0.94 -4.16 -19.26
C LYS A 91 0.64 -5.31 -20.24
N ASN A 92 1.67 -5.91 -20.84
CA ASN A 92 1.48 -7.01 -21.78
C ASN A 92 0.90 -8.27 -21.13
N ILE A 93 1.26 -8.56 -19.87
CA ILE A 93 0.65 -9.66 -19.11
C ILE A 93 -0.84 -9.36 -18.89
N ILE A 94 -1.17 -8.19 -18.35
CA ILE A 94 -2.56 -7.79 -18.08
C ILE A 94 -3.38 -7.84 -19.38
N GLU A 95 -2.83 -7.33 -20.48
CA GLU A 95 -3.52 -7.33 -21.77
C GLU A 95 -3.78 -8.76 -22.28
N ARG A 96 -2.81 -9.67 -22.14
CA ARG A 96 -2.98 -11.08 -22.51
C ARG A 96 -4.05 -11.75 -21.66
N ASP A 97 -4.04 -11.51 -20.36
CA ASP A 97 -4.98 -12.13 -19.42
C ASP A 97 -6.41 -11.61 -19.68
N CYS A 98 -6.59 -10.31 -19.90
CA CYS A 98 -7.86 -9.73 -20.33
C CYS A 98 -8.39 -10.37 -21.62
N ARG A 99 -7.53 -10.55 -22.64
CA ARG A 99 -7.93 -11.20 -23.90
C ARG A 99 -8.32 -12.66 -23.68
N ALA A 100 -7.58 -13.39 -22.85
CA ALA A 100 -7.88 -14.79 -22.55
C ALA A 100 -9.27 -14.94 -21.90
N GLU A 101 -9.61 -14.09 -20.93
CA GLU A 101 -10.93 -14.10 -20.28
C GLU A 101 -12.06 -13.76 -21.27
N MET A 102 -11.88 -12.73 -22.10
CA MET A 102 -12.88 -12.32 -23.09
C MET A 102 -13.11 -13.41 -24.15
N ASN A 103 -12.03 -14.02 -24.64
CA ASN A 103 -12.12 -15.14 -25.57
C ASN A 103 -12.83 -16.33 -24.93
N GLY A 104 -12.58 -16.61 -23.65
CA GLY A 104 -13.27 -17.69 -22.94
C GLY A 104 -14.79 -17.49 -22.86
N ILE A 105 -15.24 -16.25 -22.65
CA ILE A 105 -16.68 -15.90 -22.68
C ILE A 105 -17.25 -16.08 -24.09
N GLU A 106 -16.53 -15.61 -25.11
CA GLU A 106 -16.93 -15.73 -26.51
C GLU A 106 -17.03 -17.19 -26.95
N ASP A 107 -16.07 -18.04 -26.57
CA ASP A 107 -16.05 -19.47 -26.88
C ASP A 107 -17.28 -20.19 -26.30
N ARG A 108 -17.65 -19.88 -25.05
CA ARG A 108 -18.84 -20.46 -24.41
C ARG A 108 -20.14 -20.01 -25.08
N LEU A 109 -20.22 -18.75 -25.49
CA LEU A 109 -21.35 -18.23 -26.25
C LEU A 109 -21.48 -18.93 -27.61
N ASN A 110 -20.37 -19.03 -28.36
CA ASN A 110 -20.33 -19.69 -29.67
C ASN A 110 -20.65 -21.18 -29.57
N GLN A 111 -20.21 -21.86 -28.51
CA GLN A 111 -20.55 -23.26 -28.24
C GLN A 111 -22.05 -23.43 -27.97
N ALA A 112 -22.62 -22.57 -27.12
CA ALA A 112 -24.06 -22.60 -26.82
C ALA A 112 -24.89 -22.33 -28.08
N GLU A 113 -24.50 -21.35 -28.90
CA GLU A 113 -25.12 -21.08 -30.19
C GLU A 113 -25.04 -22.29 -31.13
N SER A 114 -23.83 -22.83 -31.34
CA SER A 114 -23.58 -23.94 -32.26
C SER A 114 -24.38 -25.19 -31.88
N MET A 115 -24.52 -25.46 -30.58
CA MET A 115 -25.32 -26.56 -30.08
C MET A 115 -26.80 -26.38 -30.45
N LYS A 116 -27.37 -25.20 -30.19
CA LYS A 116 -28.76 -24.87 -30.54
C LYS A 116 -28.99 -24.92 -32.06
N GLN A 117 -28.07 -24.36 -32.85
CA GLN A 117 -28.13 -24.45 -34.31
C GLN A 117 -28.13 -25.90 -34.80
N THR A 118 -27.32 -26.77 -34.21
CA THR A 118 -27.25 -28.19 -34.57
C THR A 118 -28.58 -28.90 -34.29
N ILE A 119 -29.20 -28.64 -33.14
CA ILE A 119 -30.51 -29.20 -32.78
C ILE A 119 -31.57 -28.78 -33.80
N LEU A 120 -31.62 -27.48 -34.12
CA LEU A 120 -32.57 -26.94 -35.09
C LEU A 120 -32.32 -27.48 -36.51
N GLN A 121 -31.06 -27.59 -36.94
CA GLN A 121 -30.70 -28.17 -38.23
C GLN A 121 -31.13 -29.64 -38.32
N HIS A 122 -30.92 -30.43 -37.26
CA HIS A 122 -31.39 -31.81 -37.20
C HIS A 122 -32.91 -31.88 -37.31
N GLN A 123 -33.66 -31.04 -36.59
CA GLN A 123 -35.12 -30.98 -36.69
C GLN A 123 -35.58 -30.64 -38.11
N ILE A 124 -34.92 -29.67 -38.76
CA ILE A 124 -35.17 -29.33 -40.17
C ILE A 124 -34.95 -30.55 -41.06
N SER A 125 -33.84 -31.27 -40.92
CA SER A 125 -33.54 -32.43 -41.74
C SER A 125 -34.57 -33.56 -41.59
N VAL A 126 -35.04 -33.83 -40.36
CA VAL A 126 -36.10 -34.82 -40.13
C VAL A 126 -37.40 -34.42 -40.82
N ILE A 127 -37.82 -33.15 -40.70
CA ILE A 127 -39.05 -32.67 -41.33
C ILE A 127 -38.90 -32.66 -42.87
N GLN A 128 -37.72 -32.31 -43.39
CA GLN A 128 -37.44 -32.37 -44.82
C GLN A 128 -37.55 -33.79 -45.37
N GLN A 129 -36.98 -34.78 -44.68
CA GLN A 129 -37.11 -36.17 -45.07
C GLN A 129 -38.59 -36.60 -45.14
N ASP A 130 -39.38 -36.23 -44.13
CA ASP A 130 -40.81 -36.55 -44.09
C ASP A 130 -41.58 -35.90 -45.24
N LEU A 131 -41.23 -34.65 -45.60
CA LEU A 131 -41.81 -33.97 -46.75
C LEU A 131 -41.42 -34.64 -48.08
N ASP A 132 -40.17 -35.07 -48.23
CA ASP A 132 -39.71 -35.76 -49.43
C ASP A 132 -40.42 -37.11 -49.59
N GLU A 133 -40.61 -37.88 -48.51
CA GLU A 133 -41.38 -39.13 -48.51
C GLU A 133 -42.84 -38.90 -48.95
N MET A 134 -43.48 -37.81 -48.50
CA MET A 134 -44.83 -37.43 -48.93
C MET A 134 -44.89 -37.06 -50.42
N ASN A 135 -43.91 -36.29 -50.90
CA ASN A 135 -43.81 -35.89 -52.29
C ASN A 135 -43.59 -37.10 -53.21
N ASP A 136 -42.69 -38.02 -52.83
CA ASP A 136 -42.42 -39.25 -53.58
C ASP A 136 -43.66 -40.14 -53.68
N LEU A 137 -44.43 -40.26 -52.60
CA LEU A 137 -45.69 -40.99 -52.59
C LEU A 137 -46.70 -40.36 -53.56
N ALA A 138 -46.82 -39.02 -53.54
CA ALA A 138 -47.69 -38.30 -54.47
C ALA A 138 -47.26 -38.51 -55.93
N ILE A 139 -45.96 -38.41 -56.22
CA ILE A 139 -45.40 -38.65 -57.56
C ILE A 139 -45.68 -40.09 -58.01
N GLN A 140 -45.48 -41.08 -57.14
CA GLN A 140 -45.77 -42.49 -57.44
C GLN A 140 -47.25 -42.68 -57.80
N PHE A 141 -48.16 -42.11 -57.01
CA PHE A 141 -49.60 -42.15 -57.28
C PHE A 141 -49.96 -41.51 -58.64
N PHE A 142 -49.46 -40.31 -58.93
CA PHE A 142 -49.73 -39.64 -60.20
C PHE A 142 -49.13 -40.38 -61.40
N ASN A 143 -47.98 -41.04 -61.24
CA ASN A 143 -47.37 -41.84 -62.30
C ASN A 143 -48.18 -43.10 -62.62
N LEU A 144 -48.64 -43.82 -61.59
CA LEU A 144 -49.47 -45.02 -61.75
C LEU A 144 -50.82 -44.68 -62.39
N THR A 145 -51.45 -43.57 -61.99
CA THR A 145 -52.76 -43.16 -62.56
C THR A 145 -52.66 -42.60 -63.99
N LYS A 146 -51.51 -42.03 -64.39
CA LYS A 146 -51.32 -41.46 -65.73
C LYS A 146 -51.10 -42.52 -66.83
N LYS A 147 -50.56 -43.69 -66.50
CA LYS A 147 -50.26 -44.76 -67.47
C LYS A 147 -51.48 -45.50 -68.03
N ASN A 148 -52.69 -45.31 -67.46
CA ASN A 148 -53.90 -46.09 -67.79
C ASN A 148 -53.73 -47.62 -67.65
N ASP A 149 -52.71 -48.09 -66.91
CA ASP A 149 -52.55 -49.49 -66.54
C ASP A 149 -53.30 -49.75 -65.23
N TYR A 150 -54.55 -50.17 -65.36
CA TYR A 150 -55.43 -50.42 -64.22
C TYR A 150 -54.95 -51.57 -63.33
N LEU A 151 -54.20 -52.53 -63.88
CA LEU A 151 -53.72 -53.69 -63.12
C LEU A 151 -52.52 -53.31 -62.25
N GLU A 152 -51.53 -52.58 -62.81
CA GLU A 152 -50.37 -52.07 -62.06
C GLU A 152 -50.82 -51.24 -60.84
N PHE A 153 -51.79 -50.34 -61.05
CA PHE A 153 -52.38 -49.55 -59.95
C PHE A 153 -53.05 -50.42 -58.89
N LEU A 154 -53.90 -51.39 -59.27
CA LEU A 154 -54.63 -52.21 -58.30
C LEU A 154 -53.70 -53.07 -57.44
N PHE A 155 -52.61 -53.60 -58.01
CA PHE A 155 -51.61 -54.35 -57.24
C PHE A 155 -50.87 -53.48 -56.22
N ASP A 156 -50.50 -52.25 -56.59
CA ASP A 156 -49.75 -51.34 -55.70
C ASP A 156 -50.64 -50.53 -54.76
N SER A 157 -51.95 -50.46 -55.02
CA SER A 157 -52.91 -49.61 -54.29
C SER A 157 -52.91 -49.84 -52.78
N GLN A 158 -52.85 -51.11 -52.34
CA GLN A 158 -52.80 -51.43 -50.91
C GLN A 158 -51.52 -50.90 -50.27
N SER A 159 -50.37 -51.05 -50.93
CA SER A 159 -49.09 -50.57 -50.42
C SER A 159 -49.03 -49.04 -50.30
N LEU A 160 -49.69 -48.33 -51.22
CA LEU A 160 -49.83 -46.88 -51.16
C LEU A 160 -50.71 -46.45 -49.98
N LEU A 161 -51.84 -47.13 -49.76
CA LEU A 161 -52.72 -46.87 -48.62
C LEU A 161 -52.01 -47.12 -47.29
N ASP A 162 -51.29 -48.23 -47.16
CA ASP A 162 -50.52 -48.55 -45.95
C ASP A 162 -49.47 -47.46 -45.66
N ARG A 163 -48.80 -46.94 -46.70
CA ARG A 163 -47.83 -45.81 -46.55
C ARG A 163 -48.52 -44.49 -46.21
N ILE A 164 -49.70 -44.20 -46.79
CA ILE A 164 -50.49 -43.01 -46.45
C ILE A 164 -50.92 -43.07 -44.99
N GLU A 165 -51.46 -44.20 -44.53
CA GLU A 165 -51.86 -44.40 -43.14
C GLU A 165 -50.67 -44.22 -42.19
N PHE A 166 -49.50 -44.78 -42.54
CA PHE A 166 -48.28 -44.60 -41.78
C PHE A 166 -47.86 -43.11 -41.68
N LEU A 167 -47.79 -42.38 -42.79
CA LEU A 167 -47.38 -40.98 -42.81
C LEU A 167 -48.37 -40.06 -42.07
N ILE A 168 -49.66 -40.37 -42.12
CA ILE A 168 -50.70 -39.64 -41.35
C ILE A 168 -50.56 -39.92 -39.86
N ALA A 169 -50.29 -41.16 -39.48
CA ALA A 169 -50.14 -41.56 -38.08
C ALA A 169 -48.82 -41.08 -37.46
N LYS A 170 -47.78 -40.83 -38.27
CA LYS A 170 -46.47 -40.39 -37.81
C LYS A 170 -46.57 -39.00 -37.14
N PRO A 171 -46.25 -38.88 -35.85
CA PRO A 171 -46.26 -37.59 -35.17
C PRO A 171 -45.06 -36.75 -35.62
N TYR A 172 -45.27 -35.44 -35.79
CA TYR A 172 -44.19 -34.48 -35.98
C TYR A 172 -44.23 -33.41 -34.89
N ASN A 173 -43.05 -32.88 -34.54
CA ASN A 173 -42.96 -31.84 -33.53
C ASN A 173 -43.49 -30.51 -34.09
N LYS A 174 -44.47 -29.92 -33.39
CA LYS A 174 -45.05 -28.60 -33.72
C LYS A 174 -44.44 -27.45 -32.93
N GLY A 175 -43.72 -27.77 -31.84
CA GLY A 175 -43.09 -26.80 -30.96
C GLY A 175 -41.64 -26.52 -31.37
N LEU A 176 -41.22 -25.28 -31.18
CA LEU A 176 -39.81 -24.88 -31.17
C LEU A 176 -39.41 -24.71 -29.70
N ASP A 177 -38.74 -25.72 -29.15
CA ASP A 177 -38.31 -25.72 -27.75
C ASP A 177 -37.09 -24.81 -27.52
N GLU A 178 -36.33 -24.51 -28.58
CA GLU A 178 -35.12 -23.69 -28.50
C GLU A 178 -35.44 -22.19 -28.57
N ILE A 179 -35.25 -21.48 -27.45
CA ILE A 179 -35.49 -20.04 -27.34
C ILE A 179 -34.16 -19.27 -27.41
N PRO A 180 -34.08 -18.14 -28.14
CA PRO A 180 -32.85 -17.32 -28.22
C PRO A 180 -32.39 -16.71 -26.89
N ASP A 181 -33.32 -16.44 -25.96
CA ASP A 181 -33.02 -15.76 -24.70
C ASP A 181 -32.23 -16.59 -23.70
N ASP A 182 -32.12 -17.90 -23.94
CA ASP A 182 -31.38 -18.85 -23.11
C ASP A 182 -29.87 -18.86 -23.37
N LEU A 183 -29.37 -18.04 -24.31
CA LEU A 183 -27.94 -17.92 -24.54
C LEU A 183 -27.23 -17.32 -23.31
N PRO A 184 -26.01 -17.77 -23.00
CA PRO A 184 -25.29 -17.31 -21.81
C PRO A 184 -25.04 -15.80 -21.86
N ARG A 185 -25.39 -15.09 -20.78
CA ARG A 185 -25.23 -13.63 -20.64
C ARG A 185 -24.18 -13.27 -19.59
N GLU A 186 -23.04 -13.97 -19.63
CA GLU A 186 -22.02 -13.92 -18.59
C GLU A 186 -21.54 -12.50 -18.24
N LEU A 187 -21.42 -11.60 -19.23
CA LEU A 187 -21.06 -10.20 -18.97
C LEU A 187 -22.09 -9.46 -18.11
N THR A 188 -23.38 -9.80 -18.28
CA THR A 188 -24.46 -9.24 -17.45
C THR A 188 -24.36 -9.81 -16.03
N ASP A 189 -24.13 -11.11 -15.90
CA ASP A 189 -23.99 -11.78 -14.61
C ASP A 189 -22.79 -11.25 -13.83
N LEU A 190 -21.65 -11.06 -14.51
CA LEU A 190 -20.45 -10.45 -13.94
C LEU A 190 -20.71 -9.02 -13.46
N ARG A 191 -21.43 -8.20 -14.24
CA ARG A 191 -21.81 -6.84 -13.80
C ARG A 191 -22.70 -6.86 -12.56
N LEU A 192 -23.66 -7.78 -12.49
CA LEU A 192 -24.53 -7.94 -11.33
C LEU A 192 -23.75 -8.38 -10.09
N LEU A 193 -22.79 -9.30 -10.25
CA LEU A 193 -21.90 -9.74 -9.18
C LEU A 193 -21.01 -8.59 -8.69
N LEU A 194 -20.41 -7.82 -9.59
CA LEU A 194 -19.59 -6.66 -9.24
C LEU A 194 -20.39 -5.62 -8.46
N GLY A 195 -21.63 -5.32 -8.88
CA GLY A 195 -22.51 -4.42 -8.13
C GLY A 195 -22.86 -4.93 -6.72
N LYS A 196 -23.05 -6.24 -6.56
CA LYS A 196 -23.25 -6.85 -5.22
C LYS A 196 -21.99 -6.73 -4.36
N MET A 197 -20.80 -6.95 -4.93
CA MET A 197 -19.54 -6.82 -4.22
C MET A 197 -19.28 -5.39 -3.76
N GLU A 198 -19.60 -4.40 -4.60
CA GLU A 198 -19.50 -2.98 -4.22
C GLU A 198 -20.38 -2.65 -3.00
N GLY A 199 -21.63 -3.11 -3.00
CA GLY A 199 -22.52 -2.96 -1.85
C GLY A 199 -22.00 -3.66 -0.58
N GLN A 200 -21.42 -4.86 -0.72
CA GLN A 200 -20.80 -5.57 0.40
C GLN A 200 -19.56 -4.83 0.94
N GLN A 201 -18.78 -4.21 0.06
CA GLN A 201 -17.59 -3.46 0.46
C GLN A 201 -17.96 -2.20 1.25
N GLN A 202 -18.99 -1.47 0.83
CA GLN A 202 -19.53 -0.34 1.59
C GLN A 202 -20.03 -0.77 2.99
N LEU A 203 -20.70 -1.93 3.08
CA LEU A 203 -21.13 -2.48 4.37
C LEU A 203 -19.93 -2.82 5.28
N LEU A 204 -18.86 -3.39 4.73
CA LEU A 204 -17.65 -3.69 5.47
C LEU A 204 -16.97 -2.43 5.99
N GLU A 205 -16.93 -1.36 5.19
CA GLU A 205 -16.40 -0.06 5.60
C GLU A 205 -17.18 0.51 6.79
N ILE A 206 -18.51 0.48 6.72
CA ILE A 206 -19.39 0.92 7.82
C ILE A 206 -19.16 0.06 9.08
N LEU A 207 -19.06 -1.26 8.93
CA LEU A 207 -18.78 -2.15 10.06
C LEU A 207 -17.42 -1.85 10.70
N ASN A 208 -16.39 -1.58 9.89
CA ASN A 208 -15.07 -1.21 10.39
C ASN A 208 -15.10 0.12 11.16
N GLU A 209 -15.85 1.11 10.69
CA GLU A 209 -16.02 2.38 11.41
C GLU A 209 -16.72 2.18 12.75
N ILE A 210 -17.76 1.34 12.79
CA ILE A 210 -18.48 1.00 14.03
C ILE A 210 -17.55 0.28 15.00
N ILE A 211 -16.81 -0.73 14.53
CA ILE A 211 -15.84 -1.46 15.36
C ILE A 211 -14.80 -0.50 15.92
N TRP A 212 -14.24 0.38 15.08
CA TRP A 212 -13.26 1.37 15.52
C TRP A 212 -13.83 2.29 16.61
N ARG A 213 -15.07 2.78 16.41
CA ARG A 213 -15.77 3.61 17.39
C ARG A 213 -15.96 2.87 18.71
N MET A 214 -16.46 1.65 18.67
CA MET A 214 -16.68 0.83 19.88
C MET A 214 -15.37 0.53 20.63
N ILE A 215 -14.28 0.24 19.91
CA ILE A 215 -12.96 0.04 20.52
C ILE A 215 -12.50 1.32 21.21
N ASN A 216 -12.70 2.48 20.57
CA ASN A 216 -12.25 3.75 21.12
C ASN A 216 -13.09 4.20 22.34
N GLU A 217 -14.41 4.01 22.29
CA GLU A 217 -15.31 4.22 23.43
C GLU A 217 -14.90 3.34 24.61
N ARG A 218 -14.67 2.04 24.38
CA ARG A 218 -14.23 1.11 25.42
C ARG A 218 -12.88 1.51 26.02
N LYS A 219 -11.89 1.91 25.20
CA LYS A 219 -10.61 2.41 25.70
C LYS A 219 -10.78 3.63 26.59
N HIS A 220 -11.65 4.55 26.19
CA HIS A 220 -11.92 5.75 26.97
C HIS A 220 -12.56 5.41 28.33
N GLU A 221 -13.52 4.47 28.36
CA GLU A 221 -14.11 3.96 29.60
C GLU A 221 -13.09 3.26 30.52
N GLU A 222 -12.19 2.47 29.94
CA GLU A 222 -11.11 1.80 30.68
C GLU A 222 -10.12 2.81 31.26
N GLU A 223 -9.73 3.85 30.51
CA GLU A 223 -8.89 4.95 30.98
C GLU A 223 -9.55 5.73 32.11
N LEU A 224 -10.84 6.06 31.98
CA LEU A 224 -11.60 6.75 33.01
C LEU A 224 -11.67 5.90 34.29
N SER A 225 -11.95 4.61 34.15
CA SER A 225 -12.01 3.66 35.27
C SER A 225 -10.66 3.54 35.99
N GLN A 226 -9.55 3.47 35.23
CA GLN A 226 -8.20 3.47 35.80
C GLN A 226 -7.87 4.76 36.55
N GLN A 227 -8.26 5.92 36.02
CA GLN A 227 -8.06 7.21 36.69
C GLN A 227 -8.84 7.29 38.01
N ILE A 228 -10.10 6.84 38.02
CA ILE A 228 -10.93 6.77 39.22
C ILE A 228 -10.27 5.84 40.25
N LEU A 229 -9.84 4.64 39.84
CA LEU A 229 -9.19 3.68 40.71
C LEU A 229 -7.90 4.24 41.32
N LYS A 230 -7.04 4.87 40.51
CA LYS A 230 -5.80 5.51 40.99
C LYS A 230 -6.10 6.58 42.03
N ARG A 231 -7.09 7.45 41.77
CA ARG A 231 -7.48 8.50 42.71
C ARG A 231 -8.00 7.92 44.04
N HIS A 232 -8.79 6.85 44.00
CA HIS A 232 -9.24 6.16 45.20
C HIS A 232 -8.07 5.55 45.97
N SER A 233 -7.17 4.85 45.27
CA SER A 233 -5.97 4.24 45.86
C SER A 233 -5.04 5.29 46.51
N GLU A 234 -4.81 6.42 45.86
CA GLU A 234 -4.03 7.53 46.41
C GLU A 234 -4.65 8.12 47.67
N ASN A 235 -5.98 8.27 47.68
CA ASN A 235 -6.70 8.74 48.87
C ASN A 235 -6.59 7.74 50.02
N GLU A 236 -6.75 6.44 49.75
CA GLU A 236 -6.57 5.41 50.77
C GLU A 236 -5.15 5.43 51.32
N ILE A 237 -4.11 5.47 50.48
CA ILE A 237 -2.71 5.54 50.92
C ILE A 237 -2.48 6.75 51.83
N LYS A 238 -3.06 7.91 51.52
CA LYS A 238 -2.97 9.10 52.38
C LYS A 238 -3.63 8.87 53.75
N GLU A 239 -4.77 8.20 53.80
CA GLU A 239 -5.41 7.84 55.07
C GLU A 239 -4.56 6.82 55.86
N TRP A 240 -3.97 5.83 55.19
CA TRP A 240 -3.02 4.90 55.83
C TRP A 240 -1.78 5.63 56.37
N GLN A 241 -1.23 6.59 55.64
CA GLN A 241 -0.09 7.41 56.10
C GLN A 241 -0.46 8.18 57.37
N LYS A 242 -1.62 8.84 57.40
CA LYS A 242 -2.10 9.53 58.61
C LYS A 242 -2.24 8.60 59.81
N LEU A 243 -2.78 7.39 59.59
CA LEU A 243 -2.91 6.39 60.66
C LEU A 243 -1.54 5.91 61.15
N VAL A 244 -0.60 5.65 60.25
CA VAL A 244 0.78 5.26 60.61
C VAL A 244 1.48 6.37 61.37
N GLU A 245 1.37 7.63 60.94
CA GLU A 245 1.91 8.79 61.65
C GLU A 245 1.32 8.88 63.06
N PHE A 246 0.00 8.79 63.18
CA PHE A 246 -0.70 8.79 64.46
C PHE A 246 -0.20 7.68 65.40
N PHE A 247 -0.10 6.44 64.93
CA PHE A 247 0.39 5.33 65.75
C PHE A 247 1.89 5.43 66.05
N THR A 248 2.69 6.01 65.14
CA THR A 248 4.13 6.25 65.36
C THR A 248 4.34 7.31 66.44
N GLU A 249 3.52 8.36 66.47
CA GLU A 249 3.52 9.36 67.55
C GLU A 249 3.13 8.72 68.88
N GLN A 250 2.07 7.92 68.93
CA GLN A 250 1.69 7.19 70.15
C GLN A 250 2.79 6.23 70.63
N LEU A 251 3.49 5.56 69.71
CA LEU A 251 4.61 4.69 70.07
C LEU A 251 5.77 5.48 70.67
N LYS A 252 6.13 6.64 70.11
CA LYS A 252 7.17 7.52 70.68
C LYS A 252 6.82 8.01 72.07
N GLU A 253 5.55 8.33 72.34
CA GLU A 253 5.10 8.68 73.69
C GLU A 253 5.28 7.52 74.68
N SER A 254 5.18 6.27 74.21
CA SER A 254 5.39 5.07 75.01
C SER A 254 6.83 4.54 75.03
N GLU A 255 7.78 5.22 74.35
CA GLU A 255 9.18 4.79 74.32
C GLU A 255 9.84 4.98 75.70
N MET A 256 10.32 3.88 76.26
CA MET A 256 11.09 3.93 77.50
C MET A 256 12.43 4.64 77.26
N ILE A 257 12.71 5.66 78.06
CA ILE A 257 14.01 6.36 78.05
C ILE A 257 14.77 6.12 79.34
N CYS A 258 16.10 6.10 79.26
CA CYS A 258 16.95 6.00 80.43
C CYS A 258 16.93 7.31 81.19
N TYR A 259 16.48 7.29 82.45
CA TYR A 259 16.42 8.47 83.32
C TYR A 259 17.73 9.29 83.39
N PHE A 260 18.89 8.62 83.35
CA PHE A 260 20.19 9.29 83.56
C PHE A 260 20.79 9.92 82.30
N CYS A 261 20.60 9.30 81.13
CA CYS A 261 21.18 9.79 79.87
C CYS A 261 20.15 10.27 78.85
N ASN A 262 18.85 10.09 79.10
CA ASN A 262 17.77 10.31 78.15
C ASN A 262 17.92 9.54 76.82
N GLU A 263 18.74 8.48 76.79
CA GLU A 263 18.81 7.60 75.62
C GLU A 263 17.66 6.58 75.63
N PRO A 264 17.04 6.29 74.47
CA PRO A 264 15.97 5.31 74.37
C PRO A 264 16.47 3.92 74.77
N LEU A 265 15.64 3.22 75.55
CA LEU A 265 15.88 1.87 76.04
C LEU A 265 15.27 0.87 75.08
N ASP A 266 16.14 0.09 74.46
CA ASP A 266 15.76 -1.06 73.65
C ASP A 266 15.84 -2.33 74.51
N ILE A 267 15.18 -3.42 74.11
CA ILE A 267 15.10 -4.68 74.89
C ILE A 267 16.49 -5.20 75.28
N LYS A 268 17.50 -4.92 74.46
CA LYS A 268 18.90 -5.31 74.69
C LYS A 268 19.69 -4.35 75.59
N THR A 269 19.23 -3.11 75.78
CA THR A 269 19.87 -2.09 76.61
C THR A 269 19.15 -1.87 77.93
N ILE A 270 17.89 -2.30 78.03
CA ILE A 270 17.18 -2.48 79.30
C ILE A 270 18.06 -3.31 80.25
N ASN A 271 18.28 -2.79 81.46
CA ASN A 271 19.16 -3.33 82.50
C ASN A 271 20.69 -3.29 82.23
N LYS A 272 21.17 -2.68 81.15
CA LYS A 272 22.60 -2.39 80.99
C LYS A 272 23.00 -1.10 81.71
N THR A 273 24.21 -1.06 82.24
CA THR A 273 24.73 0.09 83.00
C THR A 273 24.91 1.31 82.08
N CYS A 274 24.19 2.39 82.36
CA CYS A 274 24.36 3.68 81.68
C CYS A 274 25.76 4.27 81.96
N LYS A 275 26.40 4.89 80.95
CA LYS A 275 27.73 5.49 81.09
C LYS A 275 27.77 6.61 82.14
N LYS A 276 26.74 7.46 82.22
CA LYS A 276 26.62 8.49 83.27
C LYS A 276 26.41 7.90 84.67
N ASN A 277 25.91 6.68 84.77
CA ASN A 277 25.76 5.97 86.04
C ASN A 277 27.10 5.41 86.57
N LYS A 278 28.19 5.48 85.79
CA LYS A 278 29.52 5.01 86.21
C LYS A 278 30.35 6.08 86.93
N ASP A 279 30.08 7.36 86.70
CA ASP A 279 31.03 8.42 87.05
C ASP A 279 30.79 9.05 88.43
N ASP A 280 29.77 8.60 89.19
CA ASP A 280 29.35 9.36 90.38
C ASP A 280 28.96 8.57 91.63
N ILE A 281 29.39 7.31 91.82
CA ILE A 281 29.15 6.63 93.11
C ILE A 281 30.27 5.63 93.50
N PRO A 282 30.92 5.79 94.68
CA PRO A 282 31.87 4.81 95.24
C PRO A 282 31.22 3.44 95.50
N ASP A 283 32.06 2.39 95.45
CA ASP A 283 31.79 0.94 95.29
C ASP A 283 30.72 0.21 96.14
N ASN A 284 29.84 0.90 96.88
CA ASN A 284 28.82 0.28 97.74
C ASN A 284 27.35 0.55 97.35
N CYS A 285 27.06 1.11 96.17
CA CYS A 285 25.67 1.38 95.74
C CYS A 285 25.40 1.05 94.27
N LYS A 286 25.72 -0.17 93.81
CA LYS A 286 25.09 -0.71 92.59
C LYS A 286 23.67 -1.18 92.90
N LYS A 287 22.69 -0.29 92.82
CA LYS A 287 21.28 -0.67 92.72
C LYS A 287 20.62 -0.03 91.51
N ASN A 288 20.15 -0.90 90.62
CA ASN A 288 19.32 -0.56 89.47
C ASN A 288 18.03 0.10 89.97
N TYR A 289 17.84 1.37 89.65
CA TYR A 289 16.53 2.01 89.75
C TYR A 289 16.19 2.58 88.38
N TRP A 290 15.19 1.99 87.74
CA TRP A 290 14.55 2.49 86.54
C TRP A 290 13.13 2.91 86.95
N ILE A 291 12.70 4.10 86.55
CA ILE A 291 11.29 4.54 86.63
C ILE A 291 10.89 4.98 85.22
N TYR A 292 9.73 4.48 84.77
CA TYR A 292 9.04 4.85 83.54
C TYR A 292 8.48 6.28 83.63
N ASN A 293 8.35 6.97 82.50
CA ASN A 293 7.25 7.92 82.32
C ASN A 293 6.05 7.16 81.76
#